data_AF-A0A933NQC8-F1
#
_entry.id   AF-A0A933NQC8-F1
#
_cell.length_a   1.000
_cell.length_b   1.000
_cell.length_c   1.000
_cell.angle_alpha   90.00
_cell.angle_beta   90.00
_cell.angle_gamma   90.00
#
_symmetry.space_group_name_H-M   'P 1'
#
loop_
_entity.id
_entity.type
_entity.pdbx_description
1 polymer ?
#
loop_
_entity_poly.entity_id
_entity_poly.type
_entity_poly.pdbx_seq_one_letter_code
_entity_poly.pdbx_strand_id
1 'polypeptide(L)'
;MERGEFENLPGRGQALEGIDGHHDEDWWLKSKLRRERLSYLPPTLAVRKELEEARAAIAGAQREGVVRRIVGDINARIRDVNRRGAAGPPSTVMPLDEEAVVATWRASRA
;
A
#
# COMPACT_ATOMS: atom_id res chain seq x y z
N MET A 1 -43.23 -9.54 -19.76
CA MET A 1 -43.36 -8.50 -18.72
C MET A 1 -41.96 -8.15 -18.27
N GLU A 2 -41.49 -6.95 -18.58
CA GLU A 2 -40.24 -6.44 -18.01
C GLU A 2 -40.50 -6.13 -16.54
N ARG A 3 -39.85 -6.85 -15.63
CA ARG A 3 -39.92 -6.52 -14.20
C ARG A 3 -39.12 -5.24 -14.01
N GLY A 4 -39.77 -4.19 -13.49
CA GLY A 4 -39.18 -2.87 -13.24
C GLY A 4 -38.05 -2.84 -12.20
N GLU A 5 -37.15 -3.81 -12.20
CA GLU A 5 -36.00 -3.93 -11.28
C GLU A 5 -35.05 -2.73 -11.38
N PHE A 6 -35.09 -2.01 -12.50
CA PHE A 6 -34.31 -0.80 -12.73
C PHE A 6 -35.11 0.50 -12.51
N GLU A 7 -36.41 0.43 -12.16
CA GLU A 7 -37.29 1.60 -12.06
C GLU A 7 -37.11 2.45 -10.81
N ASN A 8 -36.50 1.90 -9.75
CA ASN A 8 -36.35 2.61 -8.48
C ASN A 8 -34.91 2.59 -7.95
N LEU A 9 -33.94 2.73 -8.87
CA LEU A 9 -32.54 2.77 -8.49
C LEU A 9 -32.17 4.09 -7.79
N PRO A 10 -31.30 4.05 -6.77
CA PRO A 10 -30.70 5.25 -6.20
C PRO A 10 -29.96 6.03 -7.29
N GLY A 11 -30.29 7.31 -7.46
CA GLY A 11 -29.69 8.17 -8.50
C GLY A 11 -30.39 8.13 -9.87
N ARG A 12 -31.52 7.41 -10.02
CA ARG A 12 -32.30 7.42 -11.28
C ARG A 12 -32.73 8.86 -11.62
N GLY A 13 -32.34 9.32 -12.81
CA GLY A 13 -32.64 10.67 -13.30
C GLY A 13 -31.80 11.80 -12.69
N GLN A 14 -30.87 11.48 -11.78
CA GLN A 14 -29.94 12.46 -11.22
C GLN A 14 -28.67 12.53 -12.07
N ALA A 15 -28.03 13.70 -12.10
CA ALA A 15 -26.74 13.86 -12.76
C ALA A 15 -25.69 12.95 -12.08
N LEU A 16 -24.82 12.35 -12.88
CA LEU A 16 -23.71 11.58 -12.35
C LEU A 16 -22.71 12.54 -11.72
N GLU A 17 -22.55 12.47 -10.40
CA GLU A 17 -21.60 13.31 -9.68
C GLU A 17 -20.17 13.07 -10.19
N GLY A 18 -19.49 14.12 -10.60
CA GLY A 18 -18.08 14.07 -10.99
C GLY A 18 -17.80 13.41 -12.34
N ILE A 19 -18.79 13.35 -13.26
CA ILE A 19 -18.59 12.89 -14.65
C ILE A 19 -18.05 14.00 -15.57
N ASP A 20 -18.14 15.25 -15.13
CA ASP A 20 -17.75 16.43 -15.91
C ASP A 20 -16.28 16.78 -15.63
N GLY A 21 -15.46 16.94 -16.69
CA GLY A 21 -14.08 17.40 -16.59
C GLY A 21 -13.07 16.48 -17.29
N HIS A 22 -11.79 16.87 -17.26
CA HIS A 22 -10.70 16.01 -17.74
C HIS A 22 -10.27 15.08 -16.60
N HIS A 23 -10.49 13.79 -16.78
CA HIS A 23 -10.17 12.78 -15.80
C HIS A 23 -9.03 11.88 -16.29
N ASP A 24 -8.21 11.38 -15.35
CA ASP A 24 -7.31 10.28 -15.65
C ASP A 24 -8.09 8.98 -15.96
N GLU A 25 -7.52 8.07 -16.73
CA GLU A 25 -8.19 6.85 -17.24
C GLU A 25 -8.84 6.01 -16.12
N ASP A 26 -8.26 6.01 -14.92
CA ASP A 26 -8.69 5.22 -13.76
C ASP A 26 -9.69 5.94 -12.82
N TRP A 27 -10.19 7.12 -13.19
CA TRP A 27 -11.00 7.96 -12.29
C TRP A 27 -12.25 7.26 -11.74
N TRP A 28 -12.93 6.46 -12.56
CA TRP A 28 -14.14 5.73 -12.20
C TRP A 28 -13.81 4.57 -11.23
N LEU A 29 -12.66 3.92 -11.41
CA LEU A 29 -12.16 2.86 -10.53
C LEU A 29 -11.79 3.44 -9.17
N LYS A 30 -11.05 4.55 -9.15
CA LYS A 30 -10.71 5.29 -7.91
C LYS A 30 -11.97 5.76 -7.17
N SER A 31 -12.97 6.27 -7.90
CA SER A 31 -14.25 6.72 -7.33
C SER A 31 -15.04 5.55 -6.73
N LYS A 32 -15.05 4.40 -7.40
CA LYS A 32 -15.67 3.17 -6.88
C LYS A 32 -14.96 2.66 -5.63
N LEU A 33 -13.63 2.58 -5.64
CA LEU A 33 -12.85 2.19 -4.46
C LEU A 33 -13.13 3.10 -3.26
N ARG A 34 -13.19 4.43 -3.48
CA ARG A 34 -13.57 5.40 -2.44
C ARG A 34 -14.99 5.18 -1.92
N ARG A 35 -15.97 5.02 -2.82
CA ARG A 35 -17.38 4.83 -2.48
C ARG A 35 -17.60 3.57 -1.63
N GLU A 36 -16.94 2.48 -1.99
CA GLU A 36 -17.02 1.20 -1.28
C GLU A 36 -16.07 1.13 -0.07
N ARG A 37 -15.31 2.21 0.23
CA ARG A 37 -14.27 2.27 1.28
C ARG A 37 -13.23 1.15 1.17
N LEU A 38 -12.92 0.74 -0.05
CA LEU A 38 -11.93 -0.27 -0.36
C LEU A 38 -10.57 0.39 -0.60
N SER A 39 -9.54 -0.08 0.09
CA SER A 39 -8.15 0.22 -0.26
C SER A 39 -7.54 -0.99 -0.97
N TYR A 40 -7.10 -0.79 -2.21
CA TYR A 40 -6.30 -1.77 -2.93
C TYR A 40 -4.94 -1.15 -3.20
N LEU A 41 -3.90 -1.74 -2.62
CA LEU A 41 -2.54 -1.33 -2.87
C LEU A 41 -1.84 -2.48 -3.61
N PRO A 42 -1.42 -2.29 -4.87
CA PRO A 42 -0.62 -3.29 -5.58
C PRO A 42 0.55 -3.75 -4.71
N PRO A 43 0.96 -5.03 -4.77
CA PRO A 43 1.99 -5.56 -3.88
C PRO A 43 3.29 -4.75 -3.87
N THR A 44 3.66 -4.14 -5.01
CA THR A 44 4.86 -3.30 -5.13
C THR A 44 4.75 -1.96 -4.40
N LEU A 45 3.55 -1.41 -4.26
CA LEU A 45 3.29 -0.23 -3.43
C LEU A 45 3.06 -0.62 -1.96
N ALA A 46 2.49 -1.79 -1.70
CA ALA A 46 2.27 -2.29 -0.35
C ALA A 46 3.60 -2.48 0.39
N VAL A 47 4.58 -3.10 -0.25
CA VAL A 47 5.90 -3.32 0.37
C VAL A 47 6.66 -2.01 0.62
N ARG A 48 6.42 -0.97 -0.18
CA ARG A 48 6.99 0.37 0.08
C ARG A 48 6.44 0.96 1.38
N LYS A 49 5.12 0.88 1.56
CA LYS A 49 4.47 1.33 2.77
C LYS A 49 4.91 0.51 3.99
N GLU A 50 4.94 -0.82 3.87
CA GLU A 50 5.43 -1.73 4.92
C GLU A 50 6.88 -1.39 5.32
N LEU A 51 7.73 -0.98 4.36
CA LEU A 51 9.11 -0.55 4.63
C LEU A 51 9.18 0.79 5.39
N GLU A 52 8.32 1.75 5.07
CA GLU A 52 8.22 3.01 5.83
C GLU A 52 7.77 2.75 7.27
N GLU A 53 6.77 1.89 7.47
CA GLU A 53 6.29 1.47 8.78
C GLU A 53 7.38 0.72 9.57
N ALA A 54 8.13 -0.16 8.92
CA ALA A 54 9.26 -0.87 9.53
C ALA A 54 10.35 0.12 10.01
N ARG A 55 10.67 1.16 9.22
CA ARG A 55 11.63 2.20 9.64
C ARG A 55 11.16 2.97 10.86
N ALA A 56 9.88 3.35 10.91
CA ALA A 56 9.31 4.00 12.09
C ALA A 56 9.36 3.09 13.33
N ALA A 57 9.04 1.80 13.16
CA ALA A 57 9.10 0.82 14.24
C ALA A 57 10.54 0.59 14.75
N ILE A 58 11.52 0.57 13.85
CA ILE A 58 12.95 0.46 14.20
C ILE A 58 13.38 1.66 15.06
N ALA A 59 12.99 2.88 14.69
CA ALA A 59 13.30 4.07 15.48
C ALA A 59 12.73 3.98 16.92
N GLY A 60 11.50 3.46 17.06
CA GLY A 60 10.86 3.26 18.36
C GLY A 60 11.34 2.04 19.17
N ALA A 61 12.05 1.09 18.54
CA ALA A 61 12.42 -0.18 19.16
C ALA A 61 13.45 0.02 20.28
N GLN A 62 13.20 -0.54 21.46
CA GLN A 62 14.05 -0.38 22.65
C GLN A 62 15.17 -1.43 22.79
N ARG A 63 15.16 -2.47 21.94
CA ARG A 63 16.05 -3.62 22.04
C ARG A 63 16.58 -3.96 20.67
N GLU A 64 17.86 -4.29 20.58
CA GLU A 64 18.47 -4.69 19.32
C GLU A 64 17.79 -5.91 18.69
N GLY A 65 17.45 -6.92 19.49
CA GLY A 65 16.75 -8.11 18.98
C GLY A 65 15.39 -7.78 18.35
N VAL A 66 14.74 -6.68 18.77
CA VAL A 66 13.51 -6.21 18.13
C VAL A 66 13.80 -5.55 16.79
N VAL A 67 14.87 -4.76 16.69
CA VAL A 67 15.33 -4.16 15.43
C VAL A 67 15.65 -5.23 14.40
N ARG A 68 16.48 -6.21 14.78
CA ARG A 68 16.88 -7.33 13.89
C ARG A 68 15.69 -8.11 13.38
N ARG A 69 14.72 -8.39 14.26
CA ARG A 69 13.46 -9.05 13.87
C ARG A 69 12.67 -8.22 12.86
N ILE A 70 12.45 -6.93 13.11
CA ILE A 70 11.73 -6.04 12.17
C ILE A 70 12.43 -6.00 10.81
N VAL A 71 13.76 -5.88 10.79
CA VAL A 71 14.55 -5.90 9.55
C VAL A 71 14.43 -7.23 8.82
N GLY A 72 14.51 -8.35 9.55
CA GLY A 72 14.33 -9.69 9.00
C GLY A 72 12.96 -9.87 8.32
N ASP A 73 11.90 -9.45 9.00
CA ASP A 73 10.51 -9.55 8.54
C ASP A 73 10.30 -8.74 7.25
N ILE A 74 10.71 -7.46 7.23
CA ILE A 74 10.57 -6.62 6.03
C ILE A 74 11.46 -7.10 4.88
N ASN A 75 12.66 -7.59 5.17
CA ASN A 75 13.56 -8.13 4.16
C ASN A 75 13.01 -9.40 3.51
N ALA A 76 12.38 -10.29 4.29
CA ALA A 76 11.69 -11.46 3.75
C ALA A 76 10.58 -11.03 2.78
N ARG A 77 9.80 -10.02 3.17
CA ARG A 77 8.70 -9.48 2.38
C ARG A 77 9.14 -8.78 1.09
N ILE A 78 10.20 -7.96 1.15
CA ILE A 78 10.81 -7.34 -0.04
C ILE A 78 11.30 -8.41 -1.03
N ARG A 79 12.00 -9.44 -0.54
CA ARG A 79 12.48 -10.53 -1.40
C ARG A 79 11.33 -11.28 -2.07
N ASP A 80 10.24 -11.51 -1.33
CA ASP A 80 9.05 -12.17 -1.87
C ASP A 80 8.42 -11.39 -3.03
N VAL A 81 8.20 -10.08 -2.83
CA VAL A 81 7.64 -9.20 -3.87
C VAL A 81 8.57 -9.09 -5.07
N ASN A 82 9.87 -8.90 -4.84
CA ASN A 82 10.85 -8.75 -5.92
C ASN A 82 11.02 -10.03 -6.75
N ARG A 83 10.86 -11.22 -6.15
CA ARG A 83 11.00 -12.51 -6.86
C ARG A 83 9.79 -12.88 -7.73
N ARG A 84 8.58 -12.45 -7.35
CA ARG A 84 7.34 -12.90 -7.99
C ARG A 84 6.95 -12.12 -9.24
N GLY A 85 7.69 -11.07 -9.61
CA GLY A 85 7.29 -10.18 -10.70
C GLY A 85 5.87 -9.63 -10.47
N ALA A 86 5.65 -9.06 -9.27
CA ALA A 86 4.32 -8.73 -8.81
C ALA A 86 3.58 -7.74 -9.72
N ALA A 87 2.26 -7.91 -9.85
CA ALA A 87 1.42 -7.04 -10.65
C ALA A 87 1.55 -5.56 -10.21
N GLY A 88 1.72 -4.68 -11.19
CA GLY A 88 1.91 -3.24 -11.00
C GLY A 88 3.26 -2.75 -11.48
N PRO A 89 3.61 -1.47 -11.20
CA PRO A 89 4.91 -0.92 -11.53
C PRO A 89 6.04 -1.73 -10.87
N PRO A 90 7.23 -1.85 -11.48
CA PRO A 90 8.36 -2.57 -10.90
C PRO A 90 8.65 -2.11 -9.47
N SER A 91 8.94 -3.07 -8.59
CA SER A 91 9.40 -2.76 -7.24
C SER A 91 10.72 -1.98 -7.30
N THR A 92 10.78 -0.85 -6.59
CA THR A 92 11.99 -0.02 -6.46
C THR A 92 12.69 -0.22 -5.11
N VAL A 93 12.22 -1.15 -4.28
CA VAL A 93 12.74 -1.38 -2.93
C VAL A 93 13.70 -2.55 -2.89
N MET A 94 14.74 -2.41 -2.08
CA MET A 94 15.79 -3.41 -1.88
C MET A 94 15.84 -3.82 -0.40
N PRO A 95 16.22 -5.08 -0.11
CA PRO A 95 16.45 -5.51 1.26
C PRO A 95 17.46 -4.60 1.97
N LEU A 96 17.18 -4.30 3.23
CA LEU A 96 18.06 -3.53 4.10
C LEU A 96 19.27 -4.36 4.53
N ASP A 97 20.41 -3.71 4.66
CA ASP A 97 21.55 -4.26 5.39
C ASP A 97 21.26 -4.19 6.89
N GLU A 98 21.14 -5.37 7.51
CA GLU A 98 20.78 -5.50 8.92
C GLU A 98 21.83 -4.90 9.86
N GLU A 99 23.13 -5.14 9.59
CA GLU A 99 24.20 -4.63 10.45
C GLU A 99 24.31 -3.11 10.35
N ALA A 100 24.17 -2.56 9.14
CA ALA A 100 24.14 -1.12 8.94
C ALA A 100 22.97 -0.47 9.71
N VAL A 101 21.78 -1.06 9.63
CA VAL A 101 20.59 -0.56 10.34
C VAL A 101 20.78 -0.62 11.86
N VAL A 102 21.29 -1.73 12.39
CA VAL A 102 21.56 -1.88 13.82
C VAL A 102 22.61 -0.86 14.28
N ALA A 103 23.68 -0.65 13.51
CA ALA A 103 24.70 0.33 13.82
C ALA A 103 24.13 1.75 13.89
N THR A 104 23.34 2.17 12.89
CA THR A 104 22.65 3.48 12.90
C THR A 104 21.70 3.61 14.10
N TRP A 105 20.92 2.56 14.39
CA TRP A 105 20.00 2.57 15.53
C TRP A 105 20.73 2.71 16.87
N ARG A 106 21.83 1.96 17.09
CA ARG A 106 22.65 2.09 18.31
C ARG A 106 23.23 3.50 18.43
N ALA A 107 23.76 4.05 17.33
CA ALA A 107 24.33 5.39 17.31
C ALA A 107 23.28 6.48 17.62
N SER A 108 22.03 6.31 17.18
CA SER A 108 20.94 7.26 17.50
C SER A 108 20.51 7.28 18.97
N ARG A 109 21.03 6.35 19.79
CA ARG A 109 20.70 6.17 21.21
C ARG A 109 21.87 6.40 22.15
N ALA A 110 23.07 6.60 21.63
CA ALA A 110 24.24 7.03 22.39
C ALA A 110 24.13 8.52 22.71
#